data_AF-A0A514WWQ4-F1
#
_entry.id   AF-A0A514WWQ4-F1
#
_cell.length_a   1.000
_cell.length_b   1.000
_cell.length_c   1.000
_cell.angle_alpha   90.00
_cell.angle_beta   90.00
_cell.angle_gamma   90.00
#
_symmetry.space_group_name_H-M   'P 1'
#
loop_
_entity.id
_entity.type
_entity.pdbx_description
1 polymer ?
#
loop_
_entity_poly.entity_id
_entity_poly.type
_entity_poly.pdbx_seq_one_letter_code
_entity_poly.pdbx_strand_id
1 'polypeptide(L)'
;MKSIFRAYEIWATIIYCLIMAGLWTQTLCILFLRTVGMIPPHYWIWFLIPTAILIFLFTFKYFFKPKPILITGGVLIISIFIAAVSTVMSYELREIPMYYQPKSWKKVANFGLFNADNKWRYDDKNGPYINVSGDFNGDGITDLAEITANREMTEIAVYVFWNCNRNSTPTLAIHDELPAAEMGIELYKPGTYQTACGKGYFECTDGDTPTVTFKYDAINLFKYESANSSLYWNPKTQKFDQHYMSD
;
A
#
# COMPACT_ATOMS: atom_id res chain seq x y z
N MET A 1 24.35 -9.43 -55.58
CA MET A 1 24.30 -10.06 -54.23
C MET A 1 25.11 -9.32 -53.17
N LYS A 2 26.36 -8.89 -53.39
CA LYS A 2 27.16 -8.16 -52.36
C LYS A 2 26.57 -6.81 -51.91
N SER A 3 25.81 -6.11 -52.75
CA SER A 3 25.20 -4.80 -52.40
C SER A 3 24.04 -4.92 -51.42
N ILE A 4 23.19 -5.94 -51.55
CA ILE A 4 22.06 -6.20 -50.65
C ILE A 4 22.56 -6.54 -49.24
N PHE A 5 23.66 -7.28 -49.14
CA PHE A 5 24.24 -7.65 -47.85
C PHE A 5 24.74 -6.44 -47.05
N ARG A 6 25.35 -5.45 -47.72
CA ARG A 6 25.80 -4.20 -47.07
C ARG A 6 24.64 -3.36 -46.55
N ALA A 7 23.51 -3.32 -47.26
CA ALA A 7 22.34 -2.59 -46.81
C ALA A 7 21.79 -3.18 -45.50
N TYR A 8 21.75 -4.51 -45.38
CA TYR A 8 21.31 -5.19 -44.15
C TYR A 8 22.23 -4.90 -42.95
N GLU A 9 23.56 -4.88 -43.14
CA GLU A 9 24.50 -4.55 -42.05
C GLU A 9 24.31 -3.13 -41.52
N ILE A 10 24.04 -2.16 -42.41
CA ILE A 10 23.78 -0.77 -42.03
C ILE A 10 22.47 -0.67 -41.24
N TRP A 11 21.39 -1.29 -41.73
CA TRP A 11 20.09 -1.28 -41.03
C TRP A 11 20.14 -1.96 -39.67
N ALA A 12 20.85 -3.08 -39.54
CA ALA A 12 21.03 -3.77 -38.26
C ALA A 12 21.80 -2.90 -37.25
N THR A 13 22.80 -2.14 -37.71
CA THR A 13 23.57 -1.22 -36.87
C THR A 13 22.73 -0.04 -36.40
N ILE A 14 21.88 0.53 -37.27
CA ILE A 14 20.97 1.62 -36.90
C ILE A 14 19.96 1.16 -35.84
N ILE A 15 19.33 -0.01 -36.04
CA ILE A 15 18.39 -0.58 -35.08
C ILE A 15 19.09 -0.83 -33.74
N TYR A 16 20.31 -1.34 -33.76
CA TYR A 16 21.11 -1.54 -32.55
C TYR A 16 21.35 -0.23 -31.78
N CYS A 17 21.77 0.83 -32.48
CA CYS A 17 21.98 2.14 -31.85
C CYS A 17 20.69 2.69 -31.22
N LEU A 18 19.54 2.51 -31.87
CA LEU A 18 18.25 2.97 -31.33
C LEU A 18 17.82 2.20 -30.08
N ILE A 19 18.00 0.87 -30.06
CA ILE A 19 17.70 0.04 -28.90
C ILE A 19 18.60 0.44 -27.72
N MET A 20 19.89 0.61 -27.96
CA MET A 20 20.84 1.02 -26.93
C MET A 20 20.49 2.41 -26.38
N ALA A 21 20.15 3.38 -27.24
CA ALA A 21 19.72 4.71 -26.79
C ALA A 21 18.47 4.65 -25.90
N GLY A 22 17.50 3.80 -26.24
CA GLY A 22 16.30 3.56 -25.41
C GLY A 22 16.63 2.98 -24.03
N LEU A 23 17.48 1.95 -23.97
CA LEU A 23 17.92 1.32 -22.72
C LEU A 23 18.70 2.29 -21.83
N TRP A 24 19.56 3.12 -22.41
CA TRP A 24 20.28 4.18 -21.68
C TRP A 24 19.32 5.22 -21.11
N THR A 25 18.31 5.63 -21.87
CA THR A 25 17.30 6.60 -21.41
C THR A 25 16.48 6.04 -20.24
N GLN A 26 16.06 4.77 -20.31
CA GLN A 26 15.38 4.11 -19.20
C GLN A 26 16.26 4.00 -17.95
N THR A 27 17.54 3.64 -18.11
CA THR A 27 18.49 3.53 -17.00
C THR A 27 18.69 4.88 -16.32
N LEU A 28 18.84 5.95 -17.09
CA LEU A 28 18.95 7.32 -16.58
C LEU A 28 17.68 7.76 -15.85
N CYS A 29 16.50 7.41 -16.36
CA CYS A 29 15.22 7.70 -15.71
C CYS A 29 15.10 7.00 -14.34
N ILE A 30 15.47 5.72 -14.26
CA ILE A 30 15.45 4.96 -12.99
C ILE A 30 16.46 5.54 -11.99
N LEU A 31 17.66 5.91 -12.45
CA LEU A 31 18.65 6.57 -11.60
C LEU A 31 18.14 7.93 -11.09
N PHE A 32 17.47 8.70 -11.93
CA PHE A 32 16.84 9.97 -11.54
C PHE A 32 15.75 9.75 -10.48
N LEU A 33 14.82 8.81 -10.72
CA LEU A 33 13.75 8.46 -9.77
C LEU A 33 14.30 7.98 -8.41
N ARG A 34 15.46 7.32 -8.41
CA ARG A 34 16.19 6.99 -7.18
C ARG A 34 16.73 8.23 -6.47
N THR A 35 17.35 9.17 -7.21
CA THR A 35 17.90 10.40 -6.60
C THR A 35 16.82 11.27 -5.94
N VAL A 36 15.59 11.24 -6.45
CA VAL A 36 14.44 11.95 -5.87
C VAL A 36 13.68 11.15 -4.82
N GLY A 37 14.17 9.97 -4.42
CA GLY A 37 13.58 9.16 -3.34
C GLY A 37 12.28 8.45 -3.70
N MET A 38 11.92 8.36 -4.98
CA MET A 38 10.66 7.75 -5.42
C MET A 38 10.73 6.21 -5.54
N ILE A 39 11.93 5.62 -5.52
CA ILE A 39 12.12 4.16 -5.59
C ILE A 39 12.85 3.67 -4.32
N PRO A 40 12.31 2.68 -3.60
CA PRO A 40 12.96 2.12 -2.42
C PRO A 40 14.33 1.47 -2.75
N PRO A 41 15.29 1.49 -1.81
CA PRO A 41 16.68 1.08 -2.05
C PRO A 41 16.89 -0.42 -2.33
N HIS A 42 15.86 -1.27 -2.25
CA HIS A 42 15.95 -2.69 -2.64
C HIS A 42 15.36 -2.99 -4.03
N TYR A 43 14.56 -2.09 -4.61
CA TYR A 43 13.90 -2.34 -5.90
C TYR A 43 14.81 -2.13 -7.11
N TRP A 44 15.85 -1.30 -7.03
CA TRP A 44 16.71 -0.96 -8.17
C TRP A 44 17.57 -2.14 -8.68
N ILE A 45 17.91 -3.10 -7.82
CA ILE A 45 18.69 -4.30 -8.19
C ILE A 45 17.91 -5.15 -9.20
N TRP A 46 16.58 -5.23 -9.04
CA TRP A 46 15.70 -5.97 -9.94
C TRP A 46 15.61 -5.35 -11.34
N PHE A 47 15.90 -4.06 -11.48
CA PHE A 47 15.93 -3.39 -12.78
C PHE A 47 17.29 -3.52 -13.47
N LEU A 48 18.40 -3.40 -12.75
CA LEU A 48 19.74 -3.41 -13.36
C LEU A 48 20.18 -4.79 -13.85
N ILE A 49 19.82 -5.86 -13.13
CA ILE A 49 20.24 -7.22 -13.49
C ILE A 49 19.71 -7.63 -14.87
N PRO A 50 18.41 -7.49 -15.19
CA PRO A 50 17.88 -7.83 -16.51
C PRO A 50 18.49 -6.97 -17.63
N THR A 51 18.71 -5.67 -17.40
CA THR A 51 19.31 -4.80 -18.43
C THR A 51 20.76 -5.20 -18.69
N ALA A 52 21.54 -5.49 -17.65
CA ALA A 52 22.92 -5.94 -17.78
C ALA A 52 23.02 -7.29 -18.50
N ILE A 53 22.12 -8.24 -18.20
CA ILE A 53 22.05 -9.54 -18.89
C ILE A 53 21.68 -9.35 -20.36
N LEU A 54 20.71 -8.49 -20.69
CA LEU A 54 20.34 -8.19 -22.08
C LEU A 54 21.51 -7.56 -22.84
N ILE A 55 22.19 -6.57 -22.26
CA ILE A 55 23.37 -5.93 -22.86
C ILE A 55 24.47 -6.97 -23.09
N PHE A 56 24.73 -7.85 -22.11
CA PHE A 56 25.73 -8.91 -22.22
C PHE A 56 25.40 -9.92 -23.32
N LEU A 57 24.17 -10.42 -23.38
CA LEU A 57 23.73 -11.37 -24.41
C LEU A 57 23.79 -10.77 -25.82
N PHE A 58 23.44 -9.50 -25.97
CA PHE A 58 23.50 -8.80 -27.25
C PHE A 58 24.94 -8.50 -27.69
N THR A 59 25.80 -8.01 -26.79
CA THR A 59 27.22 -7.76 -27.11
C THR A 59 27.96 -9.06 -27.41
N PHE A 60 27.69 -10.13 -26.65
CA PHE A 60 28.25 -11.46 -26.90
C PHE A 60 27.88 -11.97 -28.30
N LYS A 61 26.61 -11.81 -28.73
CA LYS A 61 26.16 -12.20 -30.07
C LYS A 61 26.81 -11.37 -31.20
N TYR A 62 27.05 -10.08 -30.97
CA TYR A 62 27.64 -9.21 -31.99
C TYR A 62 29.14 -9.46 -32.17
N PHE A 63 29.87 -9.74 -31.08
CA PHE A 63 31.32 -10.00 -31.13
C PHE A 63 31.68 -11.44 -31.51
N PHE A 64 30.88 -12.42 -31.10
CA PHE A 64 31.13 -13.83 -31.42
C PHE A 64 30.23 -14.27 -32.56
N LYS A 65 30.66 -14.12 -33.82
CA LYS A 65 29.95 -14.56 -35.04
C LYS A 65 29.52 -16.04 -34.91
N PRO A 66 28.26 -16.34 -34.55
CA PRO A 66 27.81 -17.73 -34.47
C PRO A 66 27.45 -18.19 -35.89
N LYS A 67 27.68 -19.47 -36.19
CA LYS A 67 27.23 -20.09 -37.44
C LYS A 67 25.69 -19.96 -37.56
N PRO A 68 25.14 -19.76 -38.77
CA PRO A 68 23.78 -19.22 -39.00
C PRO A 68 22.59 -20.17 -38.73
N ILE A 69 22.73 -21.22 -37.91
CA ILE A 69 21.75 -22.33 -37.92
C ILE A 69 20.61 -22.20 -36.89
N LEU A 70 20.62 -21.25 -35.94
CA LEU A 70 19.63 -21.28 -34.85
C LEU A 70 19.12 -19.89 -34.41
N ILE A 71 18.61 -19.09 -35.35
CA ILE A 71 18.27 -17.68 -35.07
C ILE A 71 16.77 -17.46 -34.80
N THR A 72 15.88 -18.35 -35.24
CA THR A 72 14.43 -18.17 -35.08
C THR A 72 13.92 -18.49 -33.67
N GLY A 73 14.53 -19.43 -32.95
CA GLY A 73 14.09 -19.79 -31.59
C GLY A 73 14.41 -18.75 -30.52
N GLY A 74 15.56 -18.05 -30.62
CA GLY A 74 16.03 -17.15 -29.57
C GLY A 74 15.24 -15.84 -29.44
N VAL A 75 14.71 -15.32 -30.55
CA VAL A 75 13.92 -14.06 -30.54
C VAL A 75 12.57 -14.28 -29.86
N LEU A 76 11.96 -15.46 -30.03
CA LEU A 76 10.67 -15.79 -29.41
C LEU A 76 10.79 -15.87 -27.87
N ILE A 77 11.87 -16.46 -27.37
CA ILE A 77 12.09 -16.65 -25.93
C ILE A 77 12.27 -15.31 -25.21
N ILE A 78 13.02 -14.37 -25.80
CA ILE A 78 13.24 -13.04 -25.21
C ILE A 78 11.92 -12.25 -25.14
N SER A 79 11.11 -12.29 -26.20
CA SER A 79 9.80 -11.61 -26.23
C SER A 79 8.84 -12.15 -25.16
N ILE A 80 8.80 -13.48 -24.97
CA ILE A 80 7.99 -14.12 -23.92
C ILE A 80 8.47 -13.69 -22.53
N PHE A 81 9.79 -13.61 -22.32
CA PHE A 81 10.36 -13.21 -21.04
C PHE A 81 10.04 -11.74 -20.70
N ILE A 82 10.16 -10.82 -21.67
CA ILE A 82 9.82 -9.40 -21.49
C ILE A 82 8.32 -9.24 -21.20
N ALA A 83 7.45 -9.95 -21.92
CA ALA A 83 6.02 -9.93 -21.66
C ALA A 83 5.69 -10.44 -20.25
N ALA A 84 6.26 -11.58 -19.83
CA ALA A 84 6.06 -12.16 -18.51
C ALA A 84 6.52 -11.21 -17.39
N VAL A 85 7.72 -10.63 -17.49
CA VAL A 85 8.23 -9.68 -16.50
C VAL A 85 7.37 -8.41 -16.43
N SER A 86 6.89 -7.92 -17.57
CA SER A 86 6.02 -6.74 -17.62
C SER A 86 4.67 -7.00 -16.94
N THR A 87 4.10 -8.20 -17.12
CA THR A 87 2.83 -8.59 -16.47
C THR A 87 2.99 -8.74 -14.97
N VAL A 88 4.07 -9.37 -14.48
CA VAL A 88 4.33 -9.51 -13.03
C VAL A 88 4.52 -8.15 -12.37
N MET A 89 5.32 -7.25 -12.96
CA MET A 89 5.54 -5.91 -12.42
C MET A 89 4.26 -5.04 -12.43
N SER A 90 3.38 -5.24 -13.42
CA SER A 90 2.09 -4.55 -13.48
C SER A 90 1.08 -5.06 -12.45
N TYR A 91 1.26 -6.28 -11.95
CA TYR A 91 0.42 -6.87 -10.92
C TYR A 91 0.85 -6.37 -9.54
N GLU A 92 2.16 -6.35 -9.26
CA GLU A 92 2.70 -5.91 -7.97
C GLU A 92 2.47 -4.40 -7.70
N LEU A 93 2.54 -3.55 -8.73
CA LEU A 93 2.43 -2.09 -8.57
C LEU A 93 0.98 -1.58 -8.43
N ARG A 94 -0.05 -2.41 -8.68
CA ARG A 94 -1.46 -2.00 -8.47
C ARG A 94 -1.91 -2.03 -7.01
N GLU A 95 -1.08 -2.57 -6.12
CA GLU A 95 -1.46 -2.89 -4.75
C GLU A 95 -0.73 -2.06 -3.68
N ILE A 96 0.00 -1.00 -4.07
CA ILE A 96 0.55 -0.05 -3.10
C ILE A 96 -0.39 1.16 -3.03
N PRO A 97 -1.44 1.15 -2.19
CA PRO A 97 -2.19 2.36 -1.87
C PRO A 97 -1.28 3.24 -1.02
N MET A 98 -0.42 4.01 -1.68
CA MET A 98 0.23 5.14 -1.04
C MET A 98 -0.85 6.20 -0.84
N TYR A 99 -1.62 6.06 0.25
CA TYR A 99 -2.79 6.92 0.47
C TYR A 99 -2.32 8.30 0.94
N TYR A 100 -2.31 9.23 0.00
CA TYR A 100 -2.04 10.65 0.23
C TYR A 100 -3.12 11.22 1.14
N GLN A 101 -2.76 11.66 2.36
CA GLN A 101 -3.66 12.49 3.16
C GLN A 101 -3.98 13.75 2.35
N PRO A 102 -5.23 13.94 1.89
CA PRO A 102 -5.55 15.11 1.11
C PRO A 102 -5.33 16.33 1.99
N LYS A 103 -4.65 17.35 1.46
CA LYS A 103 -4.28 18.58 2.19
C LYS A 103 -5.45 19.27 2.92
N SER A 104 -6.69 18.97 2.54
CA SER A 104 -7.93 19.48 3.15
C SER A 104 -8.34 18.78 4.45
N TRP A 105 -7.83 17.58 4.72
CA TRP A 105 -8.21 16.79 5.89
C TRP A 105 -7.58 17.34 7.16
N LYS A 106 -8.36 17.39 8.23
CA LYS A 106 -7.94 17.91 9.53
C LYS A 106 -8.28 16.92 10.63
N LYS A 107 -7.53 17.01 11.73
CA LYS A 107 -7.90 16.33 12.98
C LYS A 107 -9.29 16.76 13.40
N VAL A 108 -10.11 15.82 13.88
CA VAL A 108 -11.47 16.10 14.36
C VAL A 108 -11.45 17.19 15.46
N ALA A 109 -10.41 17.18 16.31
CA ALA A 109 -10.12 18.20 17.31
C ALA A 109 -9.85 19.61 16.77
N ASN A 110 -9.76 19.84 15.46
CA ASN A 110 -9.55 21.18 14.90
C ASN A 110 -10.86 21.83 14.42
N PHE A 111 -11.98 21.11 14.47
CA PHE A 111 -13.27 21.61 13.97
C PHE A 111 -14.10 22.36 15.02
N GLY A 112 -13.57 22.58 16.22
CA GLY A 112 -14.31 23.30 17.25
C GLY A 112 -15.52 22.53 17.79
N LEU A 113 -15.55 21.20 17.65
CA LEU A 113 -16.57 20.30 18.21
C LEU A 113 -16.52 20.22 19.75
N PHE A 114 -15.91 21.19 20.43
CA PHE A 114 -15.77 21.27 21.89
C PHE A 114 -16.83 22.19 22.47
N ASN A 115 -18.10 21.88 22.21
CA ASN A 115 -19.23 22.51 22.89
C ASN A 115 -19.82 21.55 23.93
N ALA A 116 -20.71 22.06 24.79
CA ALA A 116 -21.34 21.27 25.86
C ALA A 116 -22.04 20.01 25.34
N ASP A 117 -22.53 20.05 24.09
CA ASP A 117 -23.24 18.95 23.44
C ASP A 117 -22.33 17.77 23.06
N ASN A 118 -21.01 17.97 23.00
CA ASN A 118 -20.01 16.97 22.62
C ASN A 118 -19.15 16.49 23.81
N LYS A 119 -19.67 16.63 25.04
CA LYS A 119 -18.96 16.22 26.27
C LYS A 119 -18.50 14.75 26.21
N TRP A 120 -19.30 13.88 25.59
CA TRP A 120 -19.01 12.45 25.47
C TRP A 120 -17.62 12.16 24.87
N ARG A 121 -17.11 13.03 23.99
CA ARG A 121 -15.79 12.89 23.37
C ARG A 121 -14.63 12.92 24.36
N TYR A 122 -14.87 13.46 25.55
CA TYR A 122 -13.88 13.69 26.60
C TYR A 122 -14.24 12.99 27.92
N ASP A 123 -15.38 12.27 27.96
CA ASP A 123 -15.90 11.65 29.19
C ASP A 123 -15.30 10.26 29.46
N ASP A 124 -14.22 9.90 28.74
CA ASP A 124 -13.48 8.67 29.00
C ASP A 124 -12.33 8.88 29.98
N LYS A 125 -12.11 7.87 30.80
CA LYS A 125 -11.01 7.82 31.76
C LYS A 125 -9.64 7.76 31.08
N ASN A 126 -9.57 7.27 29.84
CA ASN A 126 -8.31 7.11 29.10
C ASN A 126 -7.98 8.28 28.18
N GLY A 127 -8.83 9.33 28.17
CA GLY A 127 -8.63 10.53 27.36
C GLY A 127 -9.61 10.64 26.20
N PRO A 128 -9.42 11.63 25.30
CA PRO A 128 -10.43 11.92 24.30
C PRO A 128 -10.52 10.85 23.22
N TYR A 129 -11.73 10.52 22.74
CA TYR A 129 -12.02 9.51 21.69
C TYR A 129 -11.58 9.94 20.27
N ILE A 130 -10.49 10.68 20.14
CA ILE A 130 -9.94 11.21 18.88
C ILE A 130 -8.59 10.60 18.52
N ASN A 131 -7.88 10.07 19.50
CA ASN A 131 -6.64 9.36 19.31
C ASN A 131 -6.52 8.27 20.36
N VAL A 132 -5.78 7.24 20.01
CA VAL A 132 -5.53 6.10 20.89
C VAL A 132 -4.13 5.59 20.65
N SER A 133 -3.44 5.23 21.73
CA SER A 133 -2.08 4.66 21.68
C SER A 133 -2.12 3.17 22.05
N GLY A 134 -1.46 2.33 21.26
CA GLY A 134 -1.45 0.87 21.44
C GLY A 134 -0.38 0.22 20.58
N ASP A 135 -0.08 -1.05 20.84
CA ASP A 135 0.82 -1.87 19.98
C ASP A 135 -0.04 -2.62 18.94
N PHE A 136 -0.30 -1.96 17.81
CA PHE A 136 -1.27 -2.47 16.83
C PHE A 136 -0.66 -3.55 15.94
N ASN A 137 0.65 -3.50 15.68
CA ASN A 137 1.33 -4.45 14.80
C ASN A 137 2.00 -5.62 15.57
N GLY A 138 2.07 -5.55 16.91
CA GLY A 138 2.65 -6.57 17.78
C GLY A 138 4.17 -6.54 17.86
N ASP A 139 4.82 -5.41 17.54
CA ASP A 139 6.27 -5.27 17.59
C ASP A 139 6.82 -4.88 18.97
N GLY A 140 5.93 -4.64 19.94
CA GLY A 140 6.27 -4.25 21.30
C GLY A 140 6.54 -2.75 21.47
N ILE A 141 6.39 -1.95 20.41
CA ILE A 141 6.52 -0.49 20.43
C ILE A 141 5.11 0.12 20.34
N THR A 142 4.90 1.20 21.10
CA THR A 142 3.61 1.90 21.07
C THR A 142 3.46 2.68 19.77
N ASP A 143 2.33 2.49 19.12
CA ASP A 143 1.84 3.23 17.96
C ASP A 143 0.78 4.25 18.37
N LEU A 144 0.40 5.11 17.42
CA LEU A 144 -0.65 6.10 17.60
C LEU A 144 -1.66 6.02 16.47
N ALA A 145 -2.93 5.76 16.79
CA ALA A 145 -4.04 5.91 15.87
C ALA A 145 -4.74 7.27 16.08
N GLU A 146 -5.10 7.95 15.00
CA GLU A 146 -5.83 9.22 15.03
C GLU A 146 -6.98 9.22 14.04
N ILE A 147 -8.14 9.74 14.48
CA ILE A 147 -9.27 10.01 13.60
C ILE A 147 -9.15 11.43 13.02
N THR A 148 -9.36 11.51 11.71
CA THR A 148 -9.37 12.75 10.92
C THR A 148 -10.67 12.83 10.14
N ALA A 149 -11.01 14.03 9.67
CA ALA A 149 -12.21 14.27 8.90
C ALA A 149 -11.95 15.23 7.73
N ASN A 150 -12.80 15.12 6.71
CA ASN A 150 -12.89 16.13 5.66
C ASN A 150 -13.42 17.46 6.21
N ARG A 151 -13.40 18.53 5.39
CA ARG A 151 -13.75 19.88 5.85
C ARG A 151 -15.24 19.98 6.23
N GLU A 152 -16.06 19.20 5.56
CA GLU A 152 -17.51 19.13 5.69
C GLU A 152 -17.96 18.27 6.88
N MET A 153 -17.02 17.53 7.49
CA MET A 153 -17.26 16.57 8.57
C MET A 153 -18.23 15.44 8.22
N THR A 154 -18.35 15.12 6.93
CA THR A 154 -19.21 14.03 6.40
C THR A 154 -18.44 12.75 6.15
N GLU A 155 -17.11 12.81 6.19
CA GLU A 155 -16.23 11.66 6.02
C GLU A 155 -15.19 11.62 7.13
N ILE A 156 -14.78 10.41 7.51
CA ILE A 156 -13.69 10.17 8.43
C ILE A 156 -12.61 9.27 7.83
N ALA A 157 -11.42 9.36 8.40
CA ALA A 157 -10.34 8.45 8.13
C ALA A 157 -9.54 8.24 9.42
N VAL A 158 -9.20 6.98 9.69
CA VAL A 158 -8.33 6.61 10.80
C VAL A 158 -6.95 6.32 10.25
N TYR A 159 -5.95 7.04 10.77
CA TYR A 159 -4.55 6.89 10.41
C TYR A 159 -3.76 6.35 11.58
N VAL A 160 -2.85 5.42 11.30
CA VAL A 160 -1.92 4.86 12.29
C VAL A 160 -0.50 5.32 11.99
N PHE A 161 0.12 5.91 13.02
CA PHE A 161 1.50 6.40 13.02
C PHE A 161 2.35 5.44 13.86
N TRP A 162 3.22 4.70 13.19
CA TRP A 162 4.09 3.71 13.80
C TRP A 162 5.07 4.36 14.78
N ASN A 163 5.35 3.70 15.91
CA ASN A 163 6.26 4.19 16.95
C ASN A 163 5.89 5.58 17.50
N CYS A 164 4.59 5.92 17.48
CA CYS A 164 4.05 7.25 17.78
C CYS A 164 4.71 8.40 16.98
N ASN A 165 5.36 8.11 15.84
CA ASN A 165 6.06 9.12 15.05
C ASN A 165 5.11 9.81 14.08
N ARG A 166 4.56 10.96 14.48
CA ARG A 166 3.66 11.77 13.64
C ARG A 166 4.30 12.30 12.34
N ASN A 167 5.63 12.22 12.22
CA ASN A 167 6.36 12.62 11.01
C ASN A 167 6.57 11.44 10.04
N SER A 168 6.22 10.21 10.42
CA SER A 168 6.26 9.08 9.49
C SER A 168 5.08 9.13 8.52
N THR A 169 5.20 8.46 7.38
CA THR A 169 4.05 8.17 6.52
C THR A 169 3.05 7.33 7.32
N PRO A 170 1.82 7.81 7.57
CA PRO A 170 0.83 7.03 8.30
C PRO A 170 0.30 5.90 7.43
N THR A 171 -0.10 4.81 8.07
CA THR A 171 -0.91 3.76 7.44
C THR A 171 -2.38 4.11 7.57
N LEU A 172 -3.12 4.10 6.45
CA LEU A 172 -4.57 4.23 6.46
C LEU A 172 -5.18 2.95 7.04
N ALA A 173 -5.93 3.07 8.13
CA ALA A 173 -6.70 1.96 8.69
C ALA A 173 -8.08 1.86 8.04
N ILE A 174 -8.76 2.99 7.86
CA ILE A 174 -10.06 3.06 7.17
C ILE A 174 -10.32 4.49 6.66
N HIS A 175 -11.10 4.61 5.59
CA HIS A 175 -11.72 5.83 5.09
C HIS A 175 -13.20 5.52 4.79
N ASP A 176 -14.12 6.29 5.36
CA ASP A 176 -15.55 6.02 5.26
C ASP A 176 -16.39 7.32 5.28
N GLU A 177 -17.58 7.27 4.70
CA GLU A 177 -18.55 8.36 4.62
C GLU A 177 -19.41 8.43 5.91
N LEU A 178 -18.74 8.64 7.04
CA LEU A 178 -19.38 8.74 8.35
C LEU A 178 -19.29 10.17 8.92
N PRO A 179 -20.35 10.67 9.57
CA PRO A 179 -20.37 12.01 10.14
C PRO A 179 -19.38 12.11 11.30
N ALA A 180 -18.28 12.82 11.12
CA ALA A 180 -17.18 12.89 12.09
C ALA A 180 -17.64 13.36 13.49
N ALA A 181 -18.72 14.15 13.54
CA ALA A 181 -19.36 14.65 14.75
C ALA A 181 -19.97 13.57 15.65
N GLU A 182 -20.17 12.35 15.16
CA GLU A 182 -20.73 11.22 15.92
C GLU A 182 -19.71 10.09 16.14
N MET A 183 -18.53 10.17 15.50
CA MET A 183 -17.55 9.10 15.49
C MET A 183 -16.44 9.30 16.52
N GLY A 184 -15.99 8.21 17.12
CA GLY A 184 -14.87 8.15 18.04
C GLY A 184 -14.03 6.89 17.86
N ILE A 185 -12.82 6.91 18.43
CA ILE A 185 -11.95 5.73 18.50
C ILE A 185 -11.51 5.42 19.93
N GLU A 186 -11.42 4.15 20.26
CA GLU A 186 -10.99 3.62 21.57
C GLU A 186 -10.04 2.41 21.41
N LEU A 187 -9.30 2.06 22.46
CA LEU A 187 -8.37 0.93 22.48
C LEU A 187 -9.08 -0.38 22.82
N TYR A 188 -8.92 -1.39 21.97
CA TYR A 188 -9.18 -2.77 22.35
C TYR A 188 -7.86 -3.48 22.65
N LYS A 189 -7.78 -4.08 23.84
CA LYS A 189 -6.63 -4.90 24.25
C LYS A 189 -6.70 -6.31 23.66
N PRO A 190 -5.59 -7.07 23.59
CA PRO A 190 -5.61 -8.44 23.15
C PRO A 190 -6.59 -9.26 23.98
N GLY A 191 -7.39 -10.09 23.31
CA GLY A 191 -8.45 -10.85 23.97
C GLY A 191 -9.59 -11.22 23.04
N THR A 192 -10.57 -11.90 23.61
CA THR A 192 -11.79 -12.33 22.91
C THR A 192 -12.95 -11.43 23.29
N TYR A 193 -13.64 -10.91 22.28
CA TYR A 193 -14.76 -10.00 22.41
C TYR A 193 -15.99 -10.62 21.77
N GLN A 194 -17.14 -10.47 22.42
CA GLN A 194 -18.42 -10.90 21.85
C GLN A 194 -18.95 -9.83 20.88
N THR A 195 -19.36 -10.26 19.70
CA THR A 195 -20.10 -9.43 18.75
C THR A 195 -21.55 -9.27 19.20
N ALA A 196 -22.33 -8.40 18.54
CA ALA A 196 -23.72 -8.17 18.89
C ALA A 196 -24.57 -9.44 18.75
N CYS A 197 -24.37 -10.23 17.69
CA CYS A 197 -25.03 -11.52 17.54
C CYS A 197 -24.57 -12.52 18.61
N GLY A 198 -23.28 -12.54 18.97
CA GLY A 198 -22.75 -13.39 20.04
C GLY A 198 -23.24 -13.03 21.45
N LYS A 199 -23.69 -11.79 21.66
CA LYS A 199 -24.40 -11.34 22.87
C LYS A 199 -25.88 -11.71 22.86
N GLY A 200 -26.41 -12.18 21.73
CA GLY A 200 -27.83 -12.53 21.55
C GLY A 200 -28.74 -11.33 21.29
N TYR A 201 -28.21 -10.19 20.82
CA TYR A 201 -29.07 -9.07 20.38
C TYR A 201 -29.87 -9.42 19.13
N PHE A 202 -29.32 -10.30 18.28
CA PHE A 202 -29.96 -10.86 17.09
C PHE A 202 -29.33 -12.22 16.75
N GLU A 203 -29.98 -13.00 15.88
CA GLU A 203 -29.43 -14.27 15.40
C GLU A 203 -28.23 -14.03 14.48
N CYS A 204 -27.12 -14.73 14.71
CA CYS A 204 -25.96 -14.66 13.82
C CYS A 204 -26.33 -15.25 12.45
N THR A 205 -26.05 -14.50 11.37
CA THR A 205 -26.27 -14.94 9.99
C THR A 205 -25.06 -15.71 9.45
N ASP A 206 -25.21 -16.31 8.26
CA ASP A 206 -24.12 -17.02 7.59
C ASP A 206 -22.95 -16.07 7.29
N GLY A 207 -21.86 -16.22 8.05
CA GLY A 207 -20.65 -15.38 7.94
C GLY A 207 -20.36 -14.57 9.20
N ASP A 208 -21.34 -14.40 10.07
CA ASP A 208 -21.14 -13.73 11.36
C ASP A 208 -20.36 -14.63 12.32
N THR A 209 -19.43 -14.02 13.05
CA THR A 209 -18.73 -14.71 14.15
C THR A 209 -19.28 -14.21 15.48
N PRO A 210 -19.74 -15.08 16.39
CA PRO A 210 -20.26 -14.65 17.70
C PRO A 210 -19.17 -14.04 18.58
N THR A 211 -17.91 -14.36 18.29
CA THR A 211 -16.76 -13.81 18.99
C THR A 211 -15.65 -13.50 18.01
N VAL A 212 -14.93 -12.41 18.26
CA VAL A 212 -13.69 -12.09 17.58
C VAL A 212 -12.55 -12.08 18.59
N THR A 213 -11.38 -12.59 18.20
CA THR A 213 -10.19 -12.63 19.06
C THR A 213 -9.08 -11.82 18.44
N PHE A 214 -8.60 -10.80 19.16
CA PHE A 214 -7.45 -9.99 18.74
C PHE A 214 -6.18 -10.48 19.41
N LYS A 215 -5.14 -10.68 18.58
CA LYS A 215 -3.81 -11.05 19.06
C LYS A 215 -3.00 -9.85 19.57
N TYR A 216 -3.20 -8.68 18.96
CA TYR A 216 -2.54 -7.42 19.27
C TYR A 216 -3.56 -6.38 19.72
N ASP A 217 -3.13 -5.17 20.07
CA ASP A 217 -4.07 -4.08 20.29
C ASP A 217 -4.86 -3.83 18.98
N ALA A 218 -6.13 -3.46 19.12
CA ALA A 218 -7.02 -3.11 18.01
C ALA A 218 -7.67 -1.75 18.27
N ILE A 219 -8.22 -1.15 17.22
CA ILE A 219 -8.90 0.15 17.29
C ILE A 219 -10.40 -0.11 17.22
N ASN A 220 -11.12 0.27 18.26
CA ASN A 220 -12.58 0.29 18.26
C ASN A 220 -13.04 1.61 17.61
N LEU A 221 -13.49 1.56 16.37
CA LEU A 221 -14.15 2.67 15.69
C LEU A 221 -15.64 2.60 15.98
N PHE A 222 -16.18 3.57 16.72
CA PHE A 222 -17.56 3.56 17.15
C PHE A 222 -18.29 4.85 16.80
N LYS A 223 -19.60 4.70 16.64
CA LYS A 223 -20.57 5.78 16.62
C LYS A 223 -21.15 5.93 18.02
N TYR A 224 -21.16 7.15 18.57
CA TYR A 224 -21.66 7.41 19.91
C TYR A 224 -23.12 6.90 20.06
N GLU A 225 -23.37 6.13 21.13
CA GLU A 225 -24.68 5.49 21.43
C GLU A 225 -25.23 4.53 20.36
N SER A 226 -24.37 4.02 19.47
CA SER A 226 -24.81 3.22 18.32
C SER A 226 -23.79 2.14 17.95
N ALA A 227 -23.58 1.92 16.66
CA ALA A 227 -22.80 0.85 16.09
C ALA A 227 -21.29 1.01 16.34
N ASN A 228 -20.56 -0.11 16.37
CA ASN A 228 -19.11 -0.09 16.36
C ASN A 228 -18.49 -1.19 15.51
N SER A 229 -17.27 -0.93 15.07
CA SER A 229 -16.43 -1.85 14.34
C SER A 229 -15.02 -1.84 14.91
N SER A 230 -14.33 -2.96 14.75
CA SER A 230 -12.94 -3.12 15.17
C SER A 230 -12.04 -3.08 13.94
N LEU A 231 -10.96 -2.31 14.03
CA LEU A 231 -9.89 -2.26 13.03
C LEU A 231 -8.67 -2.95 13.66
N TYR A 232 -8.15 -4.00 13.02
CA TYR A 232 -7.03 -4.77 13.53
C TYR A 232 -5.99 -5.02 12.44
N TRP A 233 -4.73 -5.07 12.83
CA TRP A 233 -3.63 -5.30 11.89
C TRP A 233 -3.60 -6.78 11.47
N ASN A 234 -3.67 -7.02 10.16
CA ASN A 234 -3.46 -8.35 9.60
C ASN A 234 -1.99 -8.49 9.14
N PRO A 235 -1.16 -9.28 9.86
CA PRO A 235 0.26 -9.39 9.55
C PRO A 235 0.54 -10.10 8.23
N LYS A 236 -0.44 -10.84 7.66
CA LYS A 236 -0.28 -11.52 6.38
C LYS A 236 -0.44 -10.55 5.21
N THR A 237 -1.43 -9.65 5.29
CA THR A 237 -1.72 -8.68 4.23
C THR A 237 -0.98 -7.37 4.43
N GLN A 238 -0.42 -7.13 5.61
CA GLN A 238 0.18 -5.85 6.03
C GLN A 238 -0.80 -4.69 5.83
N LYS A 239 -2.07 -4.92 6.16
CA LYS A 239 -3.17 -3.96 6.08
C LYS A 239 -4.02 -4.09 7.35
N PHE A 240 -4.79 -3.05 7.65
CA PHE A 240 -5.84 -3.14 8.66
C PHE A 240 -7.07 -3.79 8.03
N ASP A 241 -7.60 -4.80 8.71
CA ASP A 241 -8.90 -5.39 8.40
C ASP A 241 -9.95 -4.81 9.36
N GLN A 242 -11.19 -4.71 8.88
CA GLN A 242 -12.33 -4.27 9.68
C GLN A 242 -13.24 -5.46 10.00
N HIS A 243 -13.74 -5.50 11.23
CA HIS A 243 -14.79 -6.42 11.65
C HIS A 243 -15.88 -5.68 12.41
N TYR A 244 -17.12 -5.74 11.92
CA TYR A 244 -18.27 -5.12 12.56
C TYR A 244 -18.60 -5.84 13.88
N MET A 245 -18.68 -5.07 14.96
CA MET A 245 -18.94 -5.59 16.31
C MET A 245 -20.42 -5.46 16.64
N SER A 246 -21.08 -4.42 16.14
CA SER A 246 -22.52 -4.25 16.16
C SER A 246 -22.97 -3.50 14.90
N ASP A 247 -24.14 -3.88 14.39
CA ASP A 247 -24.83 -3.17 13.31
C ASP A 247 -25.55 -1.90 13.80
#